data_AF-A0A7X7SNY2-F1
#
_entry.id   AF-A0A7X7SNY2-F1
#
_cell.length_a   1.000
_cell.length_b   1.000
_cell.length_c   1.000
_cell.angle_alpha   90.00
_cell.angle_beta   90.00
_cell.angle_gamma   90.00
#
_symmetry.space_group_name_H-M   'P 1'
#
loop_
_entity.id
_entity.type
_entity.pdbx_description
1 polymer ?
#
loop_
_entity_poly.entity_id
_entity_poly.type
_entity_poly.pdbx_seq_one_letter_code
_entity_poly.pdbx_strand_id
1 'polypeptide(L)'
;LYRSIQRLLALPARTRLFMCHDYKAPGREQYAWETTVAEERARNVHIHEGVTEREFVELRRRRDASLPAPVLLLPSIQVNIRGGKLPAAESNGVRYLKIPVMLEGPLL
;
A
#
# COMPACT_ATOMS: atom_id res chain seq x y z
N LEU A 1 10.76 -2.86 -3.38
CA LEU A 1 10.27 -2.76 -2.00
C LEU A 1 11.37 -3.06 -0.98
N TYR A 2 11.89 -4.30 -0.88
CA TYR A 2 12.91 -4.70 0.10
C TYR A 2 14.08 -3.72 0.23
N ARG A 3 14.80 -3.47 -0.86
CA ARG A 3 15.96 -2.56 -0.89
C ARG A 3 15.61 -1.13 -0.46
N SER A 4 14.41 -0.65 -0.78
CA SER A 4 13.94 0.67 -0.35
C SER A 4 13.73 0.72 1.16
N ILE A 5 13.14 -0.33 1.75
CA ILE A 5 12.96 -0.43 3.21
C ILE A 5 14.32 -0.54 3.88
N GLN A 6 15.26 -1.34 3.37
CA GLN A 6 16.62 -1.43 3.92
C GLN A 6 17.35 -0.08 3.92
N ARG A 7 17.17 0.74 2.89
CA ARG A 7 17.69 2.12 2.88
C ARG A 7 17.10 2.99 4.00
N LEU A 8 15.82 2.82 4.33
CA LEU A 8 15.17 3.53 5.45
C LEU A 8 15.63 2.99 6.81
N LEU A 9 15.77 1.67 6.95
CA LEU A 9 16.23 1.03 8.18
C LEU A 9 17.74 1.23 8.46
N ALA A 10 18.48 1.78 7.50
CA ALA A 10 19.86 2.24 7.69
C ALA A 10 19.95 3.63 8.35
N LEU A 11 18.83 4.35 8.53
CA LEU A 11 18.79 5.59 9.30
C LEU A 11 19.10 5.33 10.80
N PRO A 12 19.44 6.35 11.60
CA PRO A 12 19.72 6.17 13.02
C PRO A 12 18.58 5.45 13.76
N ALA A 13 18.94 4.60 14.73
CA ALA A 13 17.98 3.74 15.45
C ALA A 13 16.78 4.50 16.05
N ARG A 14 17.00 5.73 16.54
CA ARG A 14 15.98 6.62 17.12
C ARG A 14 15.10 7.35 16.09
N THR A 15 15.34 7.15 14.79
CA THR A 15 14.57 7.84 13.74
C THR A 15 13.13 7.38 13.80
N ARG A 16 12.21 8.34 13.96
CA ARG A 16 10.77 8.10 13.97
C ARG A 16 10.30 7.84 12.55
N LEU A 17 9.49 6.80 12.38
CA LEU A 17 8.86 6.42 11.14
C LEU A 17 7.35 6.57 11.30
N PHE A 18 6.74 7.35 10.42
CA PHE A 18 5.30 7.59 10.43
C PHE A 18 4.63 6.77 9.34
N MET A 19 3.73 5.87 9.74
CA MET A 19 3.03 4.97 8.85
C MET A 19 1.88 5.69 8.17
N CYS A 20 1.73 5.47 6.86
CA CYS A 20 0.64 6.05 6.10
C CYS A 20 -0.72 5.40 6.42
N HIS A 21 -0.72 4.14 6.87
CA HIS A 21 -1.91 3.38 7.22
C HIS A 21 -1.63 2.50 8.45
N ASP A 22 -2.63 2.32 9.30
CA ASP A 22 -2.65 1.32 10.36
C ASP A 22 -3.97 0.55 10.31
N TYR A 23 -3.89 -0.77 10.22
CA TYR A 23 -5.05 -1.66 10.09
C TYR A 23 -5.43 -2.33 11.41
N LYS A 24 -4.83 -1.91 12.54
CA LYS A 24 -4.92 -2.52 13.88
C LYS A 24 -4.38 -3.96 13.90
N ALA A 25 -3.37 -4.19 14.74
CA ALA A 25 -2.88 -5.55 14.96
C ALA A 25 -3.94 -6.38 15.73
N PRO A 26 -3.96 -7.72 15.57
CA PRO A 26 -4.84 -8.57 16.37
C PRO A 26 -4.71 -8.27 17.87
N GLY A 27 -5.84 -8.03 18.55
CA GLY A 27 -5.89 -7.69 19.97
C GLY A 27 -5.51 -6.24 20.32
N ARG A 28 -5.21 -5.38 19.33
CA ARG A 28 -4.93 -3.95 19.55
C ARG A 28 -6.12 -3.10 19.16
N GLU A 29 -6.67 -2.38 20.13
CA GLU A 29 -7.83 -1.50 19.90
C GLU A 29 -7.48 -0.09 19.42
N GLN A 30 -6.28 0.38 19.76
CA GLN A 30 -5.82 1.74 19.47
C GLN A 30 -4.97 1.78 18.20
N TYR A 31 -5.07 2.87 17.44
CA TYR A 31 -4.20 3.11 16.30
C TYR A 31 -2.75 3.40 16.72
N ALA A 32 -1.80 2.95 15.91
CA ALA A 32 -0.37 3.17 16.08
C ALA A 32 0.23 3.50 14.70
N TRP A 33 0.39 4.80 14.45
CA TRP A 33 0.92 5.34 13.19
C TRP A 33 2.40 5.74 13.29
N GLU A 34 3.04 5.49 14.43
CA GLU A 34 4.42 5.88 14.70
C GLU A 34 5.20 4.71 15.29
N THR A 35 6.44 4.55 14.82
CA THR A 35 7.43 3.60 15.34
C THR A 35 8.83 4.15 15.13
N THR A 36 9.87 3.39 15.45
CA THR A 36 11.27 3.75 15.20
C THR A 36 11.97 2.73 14.31
N VAL A 37 13.10 3.14 13.71
CA VAL A 37 13.98 2.22 12.98
C VAL A 37 14.42 1.04 13.85
N ALA A 38 14.71 1.28 15.13
CA ALA A 38 15.08 0.22 16.07
C ALA A 38 13.97 -0.83 16.24
N GLU A 39 12.73 -0.38 16.43
CA GLU A 39 11.57 -1.26 16.60
C GLU A 39 11.27 -2.05 15.32
N GLU A 40 11.30 -1.41 14.15
CA GLU A 40 11.08 -2.09 12.87
C GLU A 40 12.15 -3.14 12.58
N ARG A 41 13.43 -2.83 12.83
CA ARG A 41 14.52 -3.81 12.70
C ARG A 41 14.33 -5.00 13.63
N ALA A 42 13.85 -4.79 14.86
CA ALA A 42 13.72 -5.85 15.84
C ALA A 42 12.42 -6.67 15.71
N ARG A 43 11.32 -6.05 15.27
CA ARG A 43 9.97 -6.60 15.45
C ARG A 43 9.10 -6.62 14.20
N ASN A 44 9.54 -6.10 13.05
CA ASN A 44 8.74 -6.16 11.85
C ASN A 44 8.48 -7.60 11.42
N VAL A 45 7.23 -8.02 11.43
CA VAL A 45 6.82 -9.41 11.16
C VAL A 45 7.18 -9.94 9.76
N HIS A 46 7.57 -9.08 8.83
CA HIS A 46 7.93 -9.46 7.46
C HIS A 46 9.38 -9.15 7.09
N ILE A 47 10.02 -8.13 7.68
CA ILE A 47 11.31 -7.61 7.22
C ILE A 47 12.24 -7.18 8.37
N HIS A 48 12.08 -7.78 9.55
CA HIS A 48 13.04 -7.59 10.63
C HIS A 48 14.46 -8.01 10.21
N GLU A 49 15.45 -7.62 11.02
CA GLU A 49 16.84 -8.00 10.82
C GLU A 49 17.00 -9.52 10.83
N GLY A 50 17.72 -10.05 9.83
CA GLY A 50 17.84 -11.49 9.57
C GLY A 50 17.00 -12.00 8.40
N VAL A 51 15.98 -11.25 7.94
CA VAL A 51 15.23 -11.63 6.73
C VAL A 51 15.99 -11.26 5.46
N THR A 52 16.29 -12.25 4.63
CA THR A 52 16.96 -12.03 3.33
C THR A 52 16.03 -11.45 2.28
N GLU A 53 16.59 -10.83 1.23
CA GLU A 53 15.81 -10.32 0.09
C GLU A 53 14.96 -11.43 -0.56
N ARG A 54 15.52 -12.64 -0.68
CA ARG A 54 14.85 -13.79 -1.28
C ARG A 54 13.62 -14.22 -0.48
N GLU A 55 13.78 -14.41 0.83
CA GLU A 55 12.68 -14.79 1.73
C GLU A 55 11.57 -13.73 1.74
N PHE A 56 11.94 -12.46 1.81
CA PHE A 56 10.98 -11.37 1.75
C PHE A 56 10.21 -11.35 0.42
N VAL A 57 10.89 -11.51 -0.72
CA VAL A 57 10.25 -11.52 -2.04
C VAL A 57 9.29 -12.70 -2.18
N GLU A 58 9.66 -13.87 -1.73
CA GLU A 58 8.79 -15.05 -1.75
C GLU A 58 7.54 -14.85 -0.90
N LEU A 59 7.72 -14.41 0.35
CA LEU A 59 6.63 -14.07 1.27
C LEU A 59 5.68 -13.05 0.63
N ARG A 60 6.22 -11.97 0.07
CA ARG A 60 5.42 -10.89 -0.53
C ARG A 60 4.68 -11.34 -1.78
N ARG A 61 5.32 -12.08 -2.69
CA ARG A 61 4.64 -12.62 -3.89
C ARG A 61 3.48 -13.53 -3.53
N ARG A 62 3.69 -14.46 -2.58
CA ARG A 62 2.64 -15.38 -2.11
C ARG A 62 1.47 -14.62 -1.49
N ARG A 63 1.76 -13.62 -0.65
CA ARG A 63 0.73 -12.81 0.00
C ARG A 63 0.00 -11.92 -0.99
N ASP A 64 0.72 -11.23 -1.88
CA ASP A 64 0.12 -10.29 -2.83
C ASP A 64 -0.84 -11.01 -3.80
N ALA A 65 -0.55 -12.26 -4.17
CA ALA A 65 -1.42 -13.09 -5.02
C ALA A 65 -2.77 -13.46 -4.38
N SER A 66 -2.90 -13.39 -3.04
CA SER A 66 -4.14 -13.72 -2.34
C SER A 66 -4.98 -12.50 -1.96
N LEU A 67 -4.52 -11.28 -2.27
CA LEU A 67 -5.20 -10.06 -1.86
C LEU A 67 -6.18 -9.57 -2.94
N PRO A 68 -7.40 -9.14 -2.55
CA PRO A 68 -8.31 -8.48 -3.48
C PRO A 68 -7.79 -7.08 -3.83
N ALA A 69 -8.29 -6.53 -4.95
CA ALA A 69 -8.07 -5.13 -5.27
C ALA A 69 -8.64 -4.22 -4.16
N PRO A 70 -7.95 -3.13 -3.79
CA PRO A 70 -8.49 -2.16 -2.85
C PRO A 70 -9.82 -1.56 -3.35
N VAL A 71 -10.78 -1.39 -2.44
CA VAL A 71 -12.14 -0.89 -2.74
C VAL A 71 -12.12 0.39 -3.58
N LEU A 72 -11.21 1.31 -3.27
CA LEU A 72 -11.10 2.61 -3.93
C LEU A 72 -9.96 2.69 -4.94
N LEU A 73 -9.38 1.57 -5.40
CA LEU A 73 -8.23 1.58 -6.32
C LEU A 73 -8.50 2.43 -7.57
N LEU A 74 -9.59 2.14 -8.28
CA LEU A 74 -9.92 2.78 -9.57
C LEU A 74 -10.32 4.26 -9.41
N PRO A 75 -11.18 4.65 -8.44
CA PRO A 75 -11.40 6.07 -8.15
C PRO A 75 -10.12 6.82 -7.77
N SER A 76 -9.33 6.25 -6.85
CA SER A 76 -8.17 6.93 -6.28
C SER A 76 -7.09 7.18 -7.32
N ILE A 77 -6.75 6.17 -8.14
CA ILE A 77 -5.67 6.34 -9.12
C ILE A 77 -6.01 7.39 -10.19
N GLN A 78 -7.28 7.47 -10.60
CA GLN A 78 -7.74 8.47 -11.56
C GLN A 78 -7.57 9.89 -11.02
N VAL A 79 -7.85 10.12 -9.74
CA VAL A 79 -7.77 11.45 -9.14
C VAL A 79 -6.32 11.78 -8.73
N ASN A 80 -5.60 10.82 -8.14
CA ASN A 80 -4.27 11.03 -7.59
C ASN A 80 -3.21 11.32 -8.66
N ILE A 81 -3.28 10.65 -9.82
CA ILE A 81 -2.35 10.91 -10.93
C ILE A 81 -2.48 12.34 -11.49
N ARG A 82 -3.61 13.01 -11.21
CA ARG A 82 -3.91 14.39 -11.62
C ARG A 82 -3.66 15.40 -10.49
N GLY A 83 -2.88 15.02 -9.46
CA GLY A 83 -2.62 15.86 -8.31
C GLY A 83 -3.88 16.21 -7.51
N GLY A 84 -4.83 15.27 -7.41
CA GLY A 84 -6.08 15.48 -6.68
C GLY A 84 -7.23 16.08 -7.51
N LYS A 85 -7.00 16.42 -8.78
CA LYS A 85 -8.03 17.01 -9.64
C LYS A 85 -8.95 15.94 -10.21
N LEU A 86 -10.26 16.16 -10.09
CA LEU A 86 -11.27 15.33 -10.76
C LEU A 86 -11.14 15.44 -12.30
N PRO A 87 -11.58 14.40 -13.05
CA PRO A 87 -11.70 14.48 -14.50
C PRO A 87 -12.52 15.70 -14.94
N ALA A 88 -12.25 16.22 -16.15
CA ALA A 88 -13.04 17.31 -16.71
C ALA A 88 -14.54 16.93 -16.76
N ALA A 89 -15.39 17.93 -16.63
CA ALA A 89 -16.82 17.73 -16.83
C ALA A 89 -17.10 17.40 -18.31
N GLU A 90 -18.08 16.54 -18.54
CA GLU A 90 -18.63 16.31 -19.87
C GLU A 90 -19.59 17.46 -20.26
N SER A 91 -20.19 17.40 -21.45
CA SER A 91 -21.06 18.47 -21.99
C SER A 91 -22.29 18.78 -21.13
N ASN A 92 -22.71 17.82 -20.28
CA ASN A 92 -23.79 17.99 -19.32
C ASN A 92 -23.35 18.67 -18.01
N GLY A 93 -22.09 19.08 -17.90
CA GLY A 93 -21.53 19.70 -16.70
C GLY A 93 -21.17 18.71 -15.58
N VAL A 94 -21.34 17.40 -15.78
CA VAL A 94 -21.07 16.37 -14.77
C VAL A 94 -19.69 15.74 -14.98
N ARG A 95 -19.01 15.40 -13.88
CA ARG A 95 -17.71 14.71 -13.88
C ARG A 95 -17.92 13.23 -13.59
N TYR A 96 -17.32 12.37 -14.40
CA TYR A 96 -17.46 10.92 -14.26
C TYR A 96 -16.11 10.27 -13.94
N LEU A 97 -16.14 9.31 -13.01
CA LEU A 97 -15.05 8.35 -12.82
C LEU A 97 -15.31 7.16 -13.74
N LYS A 98 -14.29 6.72 -14.47
CA LYS A 98 -14.42 5.60 -15.41
C LYS A 98 -14.04 4.30 -14.73
N ILE A 99 -14.91 3.31 -14.81
CA ILE A 99 -14.64 1.95 -14.31
C ILE A 99 -14.42 1.06 -15.53
N PRO A 100 -13.19 0.56 -15.76
CA PRO A 100 -12.97 -0.43 -16.82
C PRO A 100 -13.75 -1.71 -16.49
N VAL A 101 -14.51 -2.18 -17.47
CA VAL A 101 -15.23 -3.45 -17.40
C VAL A 101 -14.59 -4.39 -18.40
N MET A 102 -14.14 -5.55 -17.93
CA MET A 102 -13.79 -6.67 -18.78
C MET A 102 -14.97 -7.63 -18.78
N LEU A 103 -15.45 -7.97 -19.97
CA LEU A 103 -16.46 -9.00 -20.14
C LEU A 103 -15.74 -10.31 -20.42
N GLU A 104 -16.07 -11.35 -19.66
CA GLU A 104 -15.68 -12.71 -20.00
C GLU A 104 -16.76 -13.31 -20.91
N GLY A 105 -16.38 -13.67 -22.15
CA GLY A 105 -17.30 -14.18 -23.17
C GLY A 105 -17.64 -13.14 -24.26
N PRO A 106 -18.27 -13.57 -25.37
CA PRO A 106 -18.65 -12.66 -26.44
C PRO A 106 -19.76 -11.70 -25.99
N LEU A 107 -19.67 -10.45 -26.44
CA LEU A 107 -20.82 -9.56 -26.48
C LEU A 107 -21.75 -10.06 -27.59
N LEU A 108 -22.72 -10.89 -27.21
CA LEU A 108 -24.03 -11.13 -27.83
C LEU A 108 -24.75 -12.23 -27.06
#